data_AF-A0A8A4TXF5-F1
#
_entry.id   AF-A0A8A4TXF5-F1
#
_cell.length_a   1.000
_cell.length_b   1.000
_cell.length_c   1.000
_cell.angle_alpha   90.00
_cell.angle_beta   90.00
_cell.angle_gamma   90.00
#
_symmetry.space_group_name_H-M   'P 1'
#
loop_
_entity.id
_entity.type
_entity.pdbx_description
1 polymer ?
#
loop_
_entity_poly.entity_id
_entity_poly.type
_entity_poly.pdbx_seq_one_letter_code
_entity_poly.pdbx_strand_id
1 'polypeptide(L)'
;MITLEMLDRTHQAYLANQAKEAAAQEDTVAVRQACDDRQAHQRPSCDDEALYVATDCTYWRTDRPTGLAGDLGVNGTCYRRLDPIYFAWLWQQMEKVQWAHHTGKMPQALFDQVSQRFQEIYAWALVTFDEDSIDKARKAFALRARLYKPPSMEPLIRLGFEPAPEDRDRAEEDRRKQAYLFPEKAADDSWSFWTPVAESAREKVAAIQAKALAKGWTEGSLWQNRGTFKFPFGDGYGLICFVKDADQIGQVRADHIEIIKPAPANSILRFQKPKD
;
A
#
# COMPACT_ATOMS: atom_id res chain seq x y z
N MET A 1 -1.34 0.04 24.47
CA MET A 1 -2.37 1.09 24.32
C MET A 1 -1.63 2.42 24.29
N ILE A 2 -1.45 3.00 23.11
CA ILE A 2 -0.87 4.34 22.95
C ILE A 2 -2.07 5.29 22.97
N THR A 3 -2.10 6.20 23.93
CA THR A 3 -3.22 7.14 24.15
C THR A 3 -3.23 8.22 23.08
N LEU A 4 -4.42 8.77 22.75
CA LEU A 4 -4.61 9.86 21.78
C LEU A 4 -3.68 11.06 22.01
N GLU A 5 -3.21 11.28 23.24
CA GLU A 5 -2.25 12.33 23.59
C GLU A 5 -0.86 12.15 22.95
N MET A 6 -0.44 10.93 22.63
CA MET A 6 0.85 10.68 21.98
C MET A 6 0.82 10.99 20.47
N LEU A 7 -0.35 10.86 19.84
CA LEU A 7 -0.60 11.28 18.46
C LEU A 7 -0.70 12.81 18.35
N ASP A 8 -1.25 13.47 19.36
CA ASP A 8 -1.34 14.93 19.41
C ASP A 8 0.05 15.60 19.61
N ARG A 9 0.90 15.02 20.48
CA ARG A 9 2.27 15.53 20.69
C ARG A 9 3.18 15.39 19.48
N THR A 10 3.01 14.32 18.69
CA THR A 10 3.78 14.10 17.47
C THR A 10 3.28 14.99 16.32
N HIS A 11 1.98 15.24 16.25
CA HIS A 11 1.39 16.21 15.33
C HIS A 11 1.80 17.65 15.65
N GLN A 12 1.84 18.05 16.92
CA GLN A 12 2.33 19.38 17.32
C GLN A 12 3.84 19.56 17.04
N ALA A 13 4.66 18.52 17.20
CA ALA A 13 6.07 18.59 16.84
C ALA A 13 6.30 18.76 15.33
N TYR A 14 5.44 18.15 14.50
CA TYR A 14 5.44 18.31 13.05
C TYR A 14 5.04 19.73 12.62
N LEU A 15 3.98 20.29 13.21
CA LEU A 15 3.54 21.67 12.96
C LEU A 15 4.59 22.70 13.42
N ALA A 16 5.29 22.44 14.51
CA ALA A 16 6.38 23.30 15.00
C ALA A 16 7.61 23.30 14.07
N ASN A 17 7.88 22.18 13.38
CA ASN A 17 8.93 22.13 12.36
C ASN A 17 8.51 22.84 11.07
N GLN A 18 7.24 22.70 10.64
CA GLN A 18 6.70 23.49 9.52
C GLN A 18 6.78 25.00 9.75
N ALA A 19 6.52 25.48 10.97
CA ALA A 19 6.62 26.90 11.30
C ALA A 19 8.07 27.43 11.25
N LYS A 20 9.06 26.60 11.57
CA LYS A 20 10.49 26.96 11.45
C LYS A 20 10.95 27.00 9.98
N GLU A 21 10.41 26.13 9.14
CA GLU A 21 10.68 26.11 7.70
C GLU A 21 10.00 27.27 6.96
N ALA A 22 8.80 27.68 7.40
CA ALA A 22 8.10 28.87 6.88
C ALA A 22 8.85 30.19 7.18
N ALA A 23 9.48 30.30 8.35
CA ALA A 23 10.31 31.46 8.68
C ALA A 23 11.61 31.53 7.84
N ALA A 24 12.11 30.39 7.35
CA ALA A 24 13.23 30.36 6.41
C ALA A 24 12.81 30.70 4.96
N GLN A 25 11.50 30.64 4.64
CA GLN A 25 10.94 30.99 3.34
C GLN A 25 10.70 32.50 3.17
N GLU A 26 10.55 33.27 4.24
CA GLU A 26 10.44 34.74 4.17
C GLU A 26 11.71 35.39 3.57
N ASP A 27 12.90 34.81 3.81
CA ASP A 27 14.16 35.26 3.21
C ASP A 27 14.25 34.98 1.68
N THR A 28 13.45 34.03 1.15
CA THR A 28 13.41 33.72 -0.29
C THR A 28 12.42 34.57 -1.10
N VAL A 29 11.46 35.21 -0.42
CA VAL A 29 10.50 36.14 -1.07
C VAL A 29 11.22 37.42 -1.55
N ALA A 30 12.27 37.85 -0.85
CA ALA A 30 13.07 39.01 -1.23
C ALA A 30 13.85 38.81 -2.56
N VAL A 31 14.17 37.57 -2.94
CA VAL A 31 14.89 37.25 -4.18
C VAL A 31 13.96 37.20 -5.39
N ARG A 32 12.66 36.92 -5.21
CA ARG A 32 11.65 36.84 -6.29
C ARG A 32 11.22 38.20 -6.83
N GLN A 33 11.16 39.23 -5.97
CA GLN A 33 10.71 40.57 -6.36
C GLN A 33 11.65 41.25 -7.40
N ALA A 34 12.91 40.80 -7.51
CA ALA A 34 13.89 41.37 -8.45
C ALA A 34 13.82 40.78 -9.87
N CYS A 35 13.08 39.69 -10.09
CA CYS A 35 12.98 39.01 -11.38
C CYS A 35 11.75 39.43 -12.21
N ASP A 36 10.73 40.03 -11.59
CA ASP A 36 9.43 40.32 -12.23
C ASP A 36 9.45 41.48 -13.25
N ASP A 37 10.43 42.38 -13.19
CA ASP A 37 10.44 43.57 -14.07
C ASP A 37 10.94 43.33 -15.51
N ARG A 38 11.42 42.12 -15.85
CA ARG A 38 12.09 41.86 -17.15
C ARG A 38 11.34 40.99 -18.17
N GLN A 39 10.21 40.37 -17.82
CA GLN A 39 9.54 39.40 -18.71
C GLN A 39 8.06 39.72 -18.98
N ALA A 40 7.72 40.99 -19.13
CA ALA A 40 6.36 41.45 -19.35
C ALA A 40 5.82 41.24 -20.78
N HIS A 41 6.49 40.53 -21.70
CA HIS A 41 6.01 40.38 -23.08
C HIS A 41 5.96 38.90 -23.48
N GLN A 42 4.71 38.40 -23.62
CA GLN A 42 4.26 37.07 -24.08
C GLN A 42 4.19 35.96 -23.01
N ARG A 43 3.11 35.95 -22.21
CA ARG A 43 2.62 34.72 -21.53
C ARG A 43 1.26 34.31 -22.11
N PRO A 44 1.06 33.04 -22.52
CA PRO A 44 -0.27 32.50 -22.75
C PRO A 44 -1.05 32.42 -21.43
N SER A 45 -2.39 32.50 -21.52
CA SER A 45 -3.31 32.54 -20.38
C SER A 45 -3.05 31.41 -19.37
N CYS A 46 -2.97 31.75 -18.09
CA CYS A 46 -2.73 30.84 -16.95
C CYS A 46 -3.91 29.88 -16.68
N ASP A 47 -5.05 30.05 -17.36
CA ASP A 47 -6.32 29.41 -16.97
C ASP A 47 -6.50 27.95 -17.40
N ASP A 48 -5.55 27.36 -18.13
CA ASP A 48 -5.68 25.98 -18.64
C ASP A 48 -4.48 25.08 -18.28
N GLU A 49 -3.73 25.37 -17.22
CA GLU A 49 -2.70 24.44 -16.73
C GLU A 49 -3.34 23.31 -15.90
N ALA A 50 -3.00 22.05 -16.21
CA ALA A 50 -3.41 20.89 -15.43
C ALA A 50 -2.22 20.07 -14.95
N LEU A 51 -2.32 19.58 -13.72
CA LEU A 51 -1.37 18.66 -13.13
C LEU A 51 -1.92 17.23 -13.19
N TYR A 52 -1.14 16.31 -13.75
CA TYR A 52 -1.41 14.88 -13.78
C TYR A 52 -0.48 14.17 -12.81
N VAL A 53 -1.03 13.40 -11.88
CA VAL A 53 -0.29 12.82 -10.75
C VAL A 53 -0.48 11.30 -10.73
N ALA A 54 0.61 10.56 -10.54
CA ALA A 54 0.60 9.12 -10.32
C ALA A 54 0.61 8.77 -8.83
N THR A 55 0.38 7.50 -8.50
CA THR A 55 0.28 7.03 -7.10
C THR A 55 1.59 7.12 -6.31
N ASP A 56 2.74 7.18 -7.00
CA ASP A 56 4.07 7.37 -6.40
C ASP A 56 4.47 8.85 -6.29
N CYS A 57 3.49 9.75 -6.47
CA CYS A 57 3.65 11.20 -6.50
C CYS A 57 4.57 11.71 -7.61
N THR A 58 4.94 10.89 -8.60
CA THR A 58 5.47 11.44 -9.85
C THR A 58 4.35 12.20 -10.56
N TYR A 59 4.71 13.29 -11.24
CA TYR A 59 3.73 14.15 -11.86
C TYR A 59 4.24 14.73 -13.16
N TRP A 60 3.30 15.15 -13.99
CA TRP A 60 3.54 15.84 -15.25
C TRP A 60 2.52 16.98 -15.40
N ARG A 61 2.97 18.10 -15.98
CA ARG A 61 2.15 19.30 -16.20
C ARG A 61 1.89 19.50 -17.68
N THR A 62 0.71 20.00 -18.00
CA THR A 62 0.31 20.39 -19.35
C THR A 62 -0.41 21.72 -19.35
N ASP A 63 -0.10 22.57 -20.31
CA ASP A 63 -0.81 23.83 -20.62
C ASP A 63 -1.97 23.61 -21.59
N ARG A 64 -2.23 22.35 -21.98
CA ARG A 64 -3.29 21.94 -22.92
C ARG A 64 -3.98 20.66 -22.45
N PRO A 65 -4.78 20.71 -21.38
CA PRO A 65 -5.50 19.56 -20.85
C PRO A 65 -6.73 19.20 -21.68
N THR A 66 -7.21 20.11 -22.53
CA THR A 66 -8.37 19.88 -23.38
C THR A 66 -8.14 18.68 -24.32
N GLY A 67 -9.00 17.68 -24.22
CA GLY A 67 -8.92 16.43 -24.99
C GLY A 67 -8.15 15.30 -24.30
N LEU A 68 -7.51 15.55 -23.15
CA LEU A 68 -6.90 14.51 -22.33
C LEU A 68 -7.94 13.85 -21.41
N ALA A 69 -7.83 12.53 -21.27
CA ALA A 69 -8.68 11.77 -20.35
C ALA A 69 -8.37 12.11 -18.88
N GLY A 70 -9.30 11.75 -17.98
CA GLY A 70 -9.10 11.90 -16.53
C GLY A 70 -7.95 11.03 -16.02
N ASP A 71 -7.78 9.83 -16.59
CA ASP A 71 -6.64 8.94 -16.38
C ASP A 71 -5.85 8.82 -17.69
N LEU A 72 -4.53 8.98 -17.62
CA LEU A 72 -3.60 8.90 -18.73
C LEU A 72 -2.51 7.87 -18.43
N GLY A 73 -2.31 6.93 -19.36
CA GLY A 73 -1.18 5.99 -19.31
C GLY A 73 0.02 6.58 -20.03
N VAL A 74 1.12 6.81 -19.32
CA VAL A 74 2.40 7.26 -19.90
C VAL A 74 3.49 6.31 -19.44
N ASN A 75 4.16 5.64 -20.38
CA ASN A 75 5.27 4.70 -20.11
C ASN A 75 4.94 3.63 -19.05
N GLY A 76 3.72 3.09 -19.04
CA GLY A 76 3.28 2.09 -18.06
C GLY A 76 2.71 2.65 -16.76
N THR A 77 2.92 3.94 -16.48
CA THR A 77 2.40 4.62 -15.29
C THR A 77 1.05 5.27 -15.58
N CYS A 78 0.06 5.04 -14.70
CA CYS A 78 -1.22 5.73 -14.74
C CYS A 78 -1.13 7.04 -13.97
N TYR A 79 -1.36 8.15 -14.67
CA TYR A 79 -1.50 9.48 -14.09
C TYR A 79 -2.97 9.89 -14.12
N ARG A 80 -3.47 10.43 -13.02
CA ARG A 80 -4.81 11.02 -12.96
C ARG A 80 -4.72 12.54 -12.88
N ARG A 81 -5.60 13.24 -13.61
CA ARG A 81 -5.74 14.69 -13.49
C ARG A 81 -6.03 15.03 -12.03
N LEU A 82 -5.25 15.92 -11.46
CA LEU A 82 -5.45 16.34 -10.10
C LEU A 82 -6.75 17.13 -10.01
N ASP A 83 -7.60 16.68 -9.09
CA ASP A 83 -8.78 17.38 -8.62
C ASP A 83 -8.79 17.31 -7.08
N PRO A 84 -9.64 18.10 -6.39
CA PRO A 84 -9.66 18.09 -4.93
C PRO A 84 -9.94 16.71 -4.30
N ILE A 85 -10.75 15.86 -4.94
CA ILE A 85 -11.10 14.53 -4.42
C ILE A 85 -9.92 13.56 -4.58
N TYR A 86 -9.23 13.59 -5.72
CA TYR A 86 -8.02 12.81 -5.93
C TYR A 86 -6.88 13.28 -5.02
N PHE A 87 -6.74 14.59 -4.81
CA PHE A 87 -5.81 15.14 -3.83
C PHE A 87 -6.09 14.60 -2.42
N ALA A 88 -7.36 14.55 -1.98
CA ALA A 88 -7.74 13.96 -0.70
C ALA A 88 -7.35 12.47 -0.58
N TRP A 89 -7.46 11.71 -1.68
CA TRP A 89 -6.99 10.32 -1.72
C TRP A 89 -5.46 10.21 -1.60
N LEU A 90 -4.72 11.07 -2.31
CA LEU A 90 -3.25 11.15 -2.23
C LEU A 90 -2.80 11.50 -0.81
N TRP A 91 -3.49 12.45 -0.16
CA TRP A 91 -3.26 12.80 1.23
C TRP A 91 -3.39 11.59 2.16
N GLN A 92 -4.46 10.80 2.02
CA GLN A 92 -4.63 9.57 2.78
C GLN A 92 -3.49 8.56 2.52
N GLN A 93 -2.97 8.47 1.29
CA GLN A 93 -1.82 7.61 1.03
C GLN A 93 -0.57 8.14 1.73
N MET A 94 -0.36 9.45 1.76
CA MET A 94 0.76 10.06 2.49
C MET A 94 0.69 9.81 3.99
N GLU A 95 -0.49 9.80 4.61
CA GLU A 95 -0.65 9.41 6.02
C GLU A 95 -0.19 7.96 6.27
N LYS A 96 -0.44 7.04 5.32
CA LYS A 96 0.06 5.66 5.40
C LYS A 96 1.59 5.60 5.22
N VAL A 97 2.13 6.39 4.31
CA VAL A 97 3.58 6.51 4.07
C VAL A 97 4.29 7.02 5.33
N GLN A 98 3.76 8.07 5.96
CA GLN A 98 4.23 8.59 7.24
C GLN A 98 4.18 7.53 8.34
N TRP A 99 3.08 6.79 8.45
CA TRP A 99 2.96 5.69 9.42
C TRP A 99 3.97 4.57 9.15
N ALA A 100 4.19 4.20 7.88
CA ALA A 100 5.18 3.20 7.51
C ALA A 100 6.60 3.62 7.87
N HIS A 101 6.96 4.89 7.64
CA HIS A 101 8.24 5.47 8.05
C HIS A 101 8.37 5.50 9.58
N HIS A 102 7.36 6.00 10.29
CA HIS A 102 7.36 6.04 11.75
C HIS A 102 7.51 4.65 12.39
N THR A 103 6.93 3.62 11.78
CA THR A 103 7.04 2.21 12.24
C THR A 103 8.30 1.50 11.73
N GLY A 104 9.23 2.21 11.09
CA GLY A 104 10.51 1.68 10.59
C GLY A 104 10.39 0.76 9.38
N LYS A 105 9.22 0.69 8.74
CA LYS A 105 8.96 -0.14 7.55
C LYS A 105 9.36 0.54 6.23
N MET A 106 9.79 1.80 6.29
CA MET A 106 10.24 2.57 5.14
C MET A 106 11.56 3.28 5.48
N PRO A 107 12.59 3.18 4.62
CA PRO A 107 13.84 3.94 4.77
C PRO A 107 13.62 5.45 4.68
N GLN A 108 14.41 6.23 5.44
CA GLN A 108 14.37 7.70 5.43
C GLN A 108 14.50 8.29 4.02
N ALA A 109 15.48 7.83 3.24
CA ALA A 109 15.74 8.36 1.90
C ALA A 109 14.53 8.20 0.95
N LEU A 110 13.76 7.11 1.09
CA LEU A 110 12.56 6.89 0.29
C LEU A 110 11.41 7.78 0.76
N PHE A 111 11.27 7.94 2.08
CA PHE A 111 10.28 8.84 2.67
C PHE A 111 10.51 10.29 2.24
N ASP A 112 11.75 10.77 2.25
CA ASP A 112 12.11 12.14 1.85
C ASP A 112 11.75 12.39 0.38
N GLN A 113 12.08 11.45 -0.52
CA GLN A 113 11.78 11.58 -1.95
C GLN A 113 10.27 11.70 -2.22
N VAL A 114 9.46 10.85 -1.59
CA VAL A 114 8.00 10.88 -1.77
C VAL A 114 7.42 12.14 -1.12
N SER A 115 7.91 12.54 0.05
CA SER A 115 7.46 13.76 0.75
C SER A 115 7.76 15.02 -0.05
N GLN A 116 8.95 15.13 -0.65
CA GLN A 116 9.31 16.26 -1.51
C GLN A 116 8.34 16.38 -2.70
N ARG A 117 8.11 15.28 -3.42
CA ARG A 117 7.16 15.29 -4.56
C ARG A 117 5.76 15.67 -4.13
N PHE A 118 5.31 15.15 -2.99
CA PHE A 118 3.99 15.49 -2.45
C PHE A 118 3.87 16.97 -2.05
N GLN A 119 4.92 17.57 -1.48
CA GLN A 119 4.95 19.00 -1.16
C GLN A 119 4.79 19.86 -2.41
N GLU A 120 5.42 19.48 -3.52
CA GLU A 120 5.27 20.18 -4.81
C GLU A 120 3.85 20.07 -5.37
N ILE A 121 3.22 18.90 -5.25
CA ILE A 121 1.82 18.68 -5.60
C ILE A 121 0.89 19.51 -4.71
N TYR A 122 1.16 19.55 -3.40
CA TYR A 122 0.36 20.30 -2.43
C TYR A 122 0.44 21.80 -2.67
N ALA A 123 1.64 22.33 -2.91
CA ALA A 123 1.84 23.73 -3.25
C ALA A 123 1.05 24.12 -4.52
N TRP A 124 1.06 23.26 -5.54
CA TRP A 124 0.26 23.49 -6.75
C TRP A 124 -1.26 23.42 -6.47
N ALA A 125 -1.70 22.46 -5.65
CA ALA A 125 -3.11 22.30 -5.29
C ALA A 125 -3.66 23.53 -4.54
N LEU A 126 -2.87 24.10 -3.61
CA LEU A 126 -3.26 25.31 -2.87
C LEU A 126 -3.46 26.52 -3.79
N VAL A 127 -2.58 26.68 -4.79
CA VAL A 127 -2.69 27.76 -5.78
C VAL A 127 -3.91 27.56 -6.69
N THR A 128 -4.24 26.31 -7.03
CA THR A 128 -5.26 26.00 -8.05
C THR A 128 -6.68 25.85 -7.49
N PHE A 129 -6.82 25.23 -6.32
CA PHE A 129 -8.13 24.83 -5.77
C PHE A 129 -8.53 25.56 -4.51
N ASP A 130 -7.67 26.40 -3.92
CA ASP A 130 -7.84 26.98 -2.59
C ASP A 130 -7.90 25.97 -1.42
N GLU A 131 -7.64 26.46 -0.21
CA GLU A 131 -7.53 25.64 1.01
C GLU A 131 -8.89 25.05 1.45
N ASP A 132 -9.98 25.81 1.30
CA ASP A 132 -11.31 25.41 1.74
C ASP A 132 -11.88 24.27 0.88
N SER A 133 -11.66 24.33 -0.44
CA SER A 133 -12.05 23.25 -1.35
C SER A 133 -11.28 21.96 -1.07
N ILE A 134 -9.98 22.06 -0.77
CA ILE A 134 -9.15 20.90 -0.38
C ILE A 134 -9.69 20.28 0.92
N ASP A 135 -9.99 21.10 1.93
CA ASP A 135 -10.50 20.60 3.21
C ASP A 135 -11.89 20.00 3.11
N LYS A 136 -12.78 20.61 2.31
CA LYS A 136 -14.09 20.04 1.98
C LYS A 136 -13.93 18.69 1.29
N ALA A 137 -13.02 18.59 0.33
CA ALA A 137 -12.75 17.35 -0.37
C ALA A 137 -12.20 16.26 0.56
N ARG A 138 -11.28 16.61 1.48
CA ARG A 138 -10.76 15.67 2.51
C ARG A 138 -11.87 15.15 3.41
N LYS A 139 -12.74 16.02 3.91
CA LYS A 139 -13.91 15.64 4.73
C LYS A 139 -14.88 14.74 3.95
N ALA A 140 -15.21 15.12 2.72
CA ALA A 140 -16.11 14.35 1.86
C ALA A 140 -15.52 12.97 1.48
N PHE A 141 -14.21 12.92 1.20
CA PHE A 141 -13.50 11.70 0.87
C PHE A 141 -13.47 10.74 2.06
N ALA A 142 -13.20 11.22 3.29
CA ALA A 142 -13.20 10.39 4.49
C ALA A 142 -14.52 9.61 4.69
N LEU A 143 -15.67 10.22 4.33
CA LEU A 143 -16.98 9.58 4.40
C LEU A 143 -17.22 8.52 3.31
N ARG A 144 -16.49 8.60 2.18
CA ARG A 144 -16.71 7.75 0.99
C ARG A 144 -15.46 7.01 0.52
N ALA A 145 -14.44 6.89 1.37
CA ALA A 145 -13.14 6.33 0.99
C ALA A 145 -13.25 4.92 0.41
N ARG A 146 -14.17 4.09 0.92
CA ARG A 146 -14.43 2.72 0.42
C ARG A 146 -15.00 2.66 -0.99
N LEU A 147 -15.61 3.74 -1.46
CA LEU A 147 -16.24 3.82 -2.78
C LEU A 147 -15.31 4.45 -3.83
N TYR A 148 -14.19 5.03 -3.40
CA TYR A 148 -13.26 5.67 -4.32
C TYR A 148 -12.47 4.63 -5.12
N LYS A 149 -12.45 4.82 -6.44
CA LYS A 149 -11.65 3.98 -7.34
C LYS A 149 -10.30 4.68 -7.58
N PRO A 150 -9.17 4.08 -7.16
CA PRO A 150 -7.86 4.67 -7.42
C PRO A 150 -7.57 4.74 -8.93
N PRO A 151 -6.62 5.57 -9.36
CA PRO A 151 -6.10 5.52 -10.73
C PRO A 151 -5.63 4.09 -11.04
N SER A 152 -6.07 3.56 -12.18
CA SER A 152 -5.82 2.18 -12.57
C SER A 152 -5.48 2.13 -14.05
N MET A 153 -4.53 1.27 -14.41
CA MET A 153 -4.25 0.96 -15.81
C MET A 153 -5.33 0.07 -16.43
N GLU A 154 -6.19 -0.59 -15.65
CA GLU A 154 -7.19 -1.56 -16.15
C GLU A 154 -8.10 -1.02 -17.28
N PRO A 155 -8.68 0.19 -17.19
CA PRO A 155 -9.45 0.76 -18.29
C PRO A 155 -8.60 1.07 -19.53
N LEU A 156 -7.34 1.46 -19.33
CA LEU A 156 -6.40 1.78 -20.40
C LEU A 156 -5.91 0.52 -21.12
N ILE A 157 -5.67 -0.57 -20.37
CA ILE A 157 -5.33 -1.90 -20.89
C ILE A 157 -6.44 -2.43 -21.80
N ARG A 158 -7.71 -2.27 -21.42
CA ARG A 158 -8.86 -2.65 -22.26
C ARG A 158 -8.94 -1.85 -23.56
N LEU A 159 -8.39 -0.63 -23.58
CA LEU A 159 -8.28 0.22 -24.76
C LEU A 159 -6.98 -0.03 -25.56
N GLY A 160 -6.18 -1.02 -25.19
CA GLY A 160 -4.97 -1.42 -25.90
C GLY A 160 -3.68 -0.76 -25.42
N PHE A 161 -3.70 -0.02 -24.30
CA PHE A 161 -2.47 0.49 -23.68
C PHE A 161 -1.81 -0.61 -22.86
N GLU A 162 -0.75 -1.18 -23.43
CA GLU A 162 0.04 -2.22 -22.80
C GLU A 162 0.92 -1.66 -21.67
N PRO A 163 0.87 -2.23 -20.45
CA PRO A 163 1.74 -1.81 -19.35
C PRO A 163 3.19 -2.21 -19.66
N ALA A 164 4.13 -1.44 -19.11
CA ALA A 164 5.55 -1.72 -19.27
C ALA A 164 5.88 -3.15 -18.78
N PRO A 165 6.85 -3.84 -19.41
CA PRO A 165 7.20 -5.22 -19.03
C PRO A 165 7.48 -5.40 -17.54
N GLU A 166 8.17 -4.43 -16.94
CA GLU A 166 8.54 -4.41 -15.51
C GLU A 166 7.33 -4.35 -14.56
N ASP A 167 6.26 -3.66 -14.95
CA ASP A 167 5.01 -3.63 -14.16
C ASP A 167 4.23 -4.94 -14.29
N ARG A 168 4.34 -5.64 -15.43
CA ARG A 168 3.73 -6.97 -15.62
C ARG A 168 4.39 -7.99 -14.72
N ASP A 169 5.72 -8.00 -14.68
CA ASP A 169 6.49 -8.94 -13.87
C ASP A 169 6.21 -8.74 -12.38
N ARG A 170 6.14 -7.48 -11.92
CA ARG A 170 5.76 -7.16 -10.53
C ARG A 170 4.34 -7.61 -10.20
N ALA A 171 3.37 -7.30 -11.07
CA ALA A 171 1.98 -7.72 -10.85
C ALA A 171 1.82 -9.24 -10.86
N GLU A 172 2.59 -9.94 -11.69
CA GLU A 172 2.62 -11.39 -11.75
C GLU A 172 3.26 -11.98 -10.49
N GLU A 173 4.34 -11.39 -10.00
CA GLU A 173 4.97 -11.78 -8.74
C GLU A 173 4.02 -11.60 -7.55
N ASP A 174 3.29 -10.48 -7.49
CA ASP A 174 2.30 -10.23 -6.45
C ASP A 174 1.11 -11.19 -6.52
N ARG A 175 0.65 -11.54 -7.74
CA ARG A 175 -0.35 -12.59 -7.94
C ARG A 175 0.16 -13.94 -7.45
N ARG A 176 1.41 -14.30 -7.74
CA ARG A 176 2.03 -15.54 -7.24
C ARG A 176 2.09 -15.57 -5.73
N LYS A 177 2.43 -14.46 -5.08
CA LYS A 177 2.40 -14.32 -3.60
C LYS A 177 1.00 -14.47 -3.00
N GLN A 178 -0.06 -14.18 -3.77
CA GLN A 178 -1.47 -14.29 -3.38
C GLN A 178 -2.16 -15.58 -3.85
N ALA A 179 -1.48 -16.45 -4.60
CA ALA A 179 -2.10 -17.50 -5.40
C ALA A 179 -2.83 -18.61 -4.62
N TYR A 180 -2.72 -18.64 -3.29
CA TYR A 180 -3.38 -19.65 -2.46
C TYR A 180 -4.13 -19.02 -1.29
N LEU A 181 -5.45 -19.17 -1.27
CA LEU A 181 -6.32 -18.75 -0.17
C LEU A 181 -7.25 -19.93 0.18
N PHE A 182 -7.17 -20.38 1.43
CA PHE A 182 -7.98 -21.49 1.92
C PHE A 182 -8.54 -21.22 3.33
N PRO A 183 -9.80 -21.63 3.59
CA PRO A 183 -10.78 -22.01 2.58
C PRO A 183 -11.13 -20.83 1.66
N GLU A 184 -11.62 -21.14 0.46
CA GLU A 184 -11.90 -20.14 -0.59
C GLU A 184 -12.94 -19.11 -0.13
N LYS A 185 -13.95 -19.58 0.61
CA LYS A 185 -14.97 -18.75 1.27
C LYS A 185 -14.75 -18.74 2.77
N ALA A 186 -14.84 -17.56 3.37
CA ALA A 186 -14.88 -17.44 4.81
C ALA A 186 -16.21 -18.03 5.33
N ALA A 187 -16.18 -18.66 6.51
CA ALA A 187 -17.38 -19.23 7.12
C ALA A 187 -18.44 -18.15 7.41
N ASP A 188 -17.97 -16.98 7.83
CA ASP A 188 -18.69 -15.71 7.89
C ASP A 188 -17.75 -14.65 7.31
N ASP A 189 -18.24 -13.56 6.70
CA ASP A 189 -17.45 -12.44 6.11
C ASP A 189 -16.52 -11.68 7.12
N SER A 190 -16.18 -12.30 8.23
CA SER A 190 -15.37 -11.79 9.35
C SER A 190 -13.84 -11.93 9.15
N TRP A 191 -13.36 -12.69 8.16
CA TRP A 191 -11.93 -12.93 7.99
C TRP A 191 -11.21 -11.79 7.25
N SER A 192 -10.56 -10.92 8.02
CA SER A 192 -9.85 -9.75 7.51
C SER A 192 -8.36 -9.99 7.23
N PHE A 193 -7.79 -11.13 7.65
CA PHE A 193 -6.36 -11.40 7.52
C PHE A 193 -6.07 -12.68 6.73
N TRP A 194 -4.94 -12.69 6.04
CA TRP A 194 -4.41 -13.85 5.33
C TRP A 194 -2.88 -13.85 5.35
N THR A 195 -2.29 -15.03 5.14
CA THR A 195 -0.84 -15.25 5.12
C THR A 195 -0.42 -15.87 3.77
N PRO A 196 0.57 -15.29 3.06
CA PRO A 196 1.16 -15.89 1.88
C PRO A 196 1.74 -17.27 2.18
N VAL A 197 1.57 -18.18 1.22
CA VAL A 197 2.02 -19.57 1.33
C VAL A 197 2.96 -19.87 0.18
N ALA A 198 4.14 -20.42 0.49
CA ALA A 198 5.09 -20.88 -0.50
C ALA A 198 4.62 -22.17 -1.20
N GLU A 199 5.00 -22.36 -2.46
CA GLU A 199 4.66 -23.56 -3.23
C GLU A 199 5.20 -24.85 -2.57
N SER A 200 6.43 -24.81 -2.07
CA SER A 200 7.05 -25.93 -1.36
C SER A 200 6.26 -26.37 -0.11
N ALA A 201 5.62 -25.42 0.58
CA ALA A 201 4.78 -25.71 1.74
C ALA A 201 3.50 -26.43 1.31
N ARG A 202 2.90 -26.04 0.18
CA ARG A 202 1.74 -26.71 -0.41
C ARG A 202 2.06 -28.16 -0.77
N GLU A 203 3.18 -28.39 -1.44
CA GLU A 203 3.61 -29.74 -1.83
C GLU A 203 3.81 -30.64 -0.61
N LYS A 204 4.48 -30.14 0.43
CA LYS A 204 4.73 -30.89 1.67
C LYS A 204 3.44 -31.23 2.43
N VAL A 205 2.50 -30.28 2.52
CA VAL A 205 1.22 -30.51 3.18
C VAL A 205 0.32 -31.43 2.35
N ALA A 206 0.31 -31.31 1.02
CA ALA A 206 -0.39 -32.24 0.12
C ALA A 206 0.12 -33.67 0.28
N ALA A 207 1.44 -33.86 0.38
CA ALA A 207 2.06 -35.17 0.54
C ALA A 207 1.61 -35.89 1.83
N ILE A 208 1.28 -35.15 2.89
CA ILE A 208 0.84 -35.73 4.17
C ILE A 208 -0.67 -35.66 4.41
N GLN A 209 -1.44 -35.00 3.54
CA GLN A 209 -2.87 -34.75 3.74
C GLN A 209 -3.64 -36.04 4.01
N ALA A 210 -3.54 -37.04 3.13
CA ALA A 210 -4.27 -38.30 3.30
C ALA A 210 -3.94 -39.00 4.64
N LYS A 211 -2.67 -38.97 5.04
CA LYS A 211 -2.21 -39.55 6.31
C LYS A 211 -2.71 -38.78 7.53
N ALA A 212 -2.76 -37.45 7.45
CA ALA A 212 -3.27 -36.59 8.51
C ALA A 212 -4.79 -36.73 8.67
N LEU A 213 -5.54 -36.71 7.56
CA LEU A 213 -7.00 -36.92 7.56
C LEU A 213 -7.37 -38.29 8.16
N ALA A 214 -6.63 -39.35 7.81
CA ALA A 214 -6.82 -40.68 8.40
C ALA A 214 -6.57 -40.73 9.92
N LYS A 215 -5.87 -39.73 10.48
CA LYS A 215 -5.62 -39.57 11.92
C LYS A 215 -6.54 -38.55 12.59
N GLY A 216 -7.58 -38.11 11.88
CA GLY A 216 -8.61 -37.21 12.40
C GLY A 216 -8.27 -35.72 12.33
N TRP A 217 -7.27 -35.31 11.56
CA TRP A 217 -7.06 -33.88 11.25
C TRP A 217 -8.15 -33.37 10.31
N THR A 218 -8.44 -32.08 10.37
CA THR A 218 -9.40 -31.41 9.47
C THR A 218 -8.66 -30.69 8.34
N GLU A 219 -9.31 -30.44 7.21
CA GLU A 219 -8.69 -29.64 6.14
C GLU A 219 -8.32 -28.24 6.62
N GLY A 220 -9.15 -27.60 7.46
CA GLY A 220 -8.84 -26.30 8.07
C GLY A 220 -7.53 -26.33 8.87
N SER A 221 -7.34 -27.36 9.70
CA SER A 221 -6.11 -27.51 10.49
C SER A 221 -4.84 -27.72 9.65
N LEU A 222 -4.96 -28.14 8.39
CA LEU A 222 -3.83 -28.33 7.48
C LEU A 222 -3.61 -27.12 6.57
N TRP A 223 -4.70 -26.61 5.98
CA TRP A 223 -4.66 -25.75 4.81
C TRP A 223 -5.07 -24.31 5.07
N GLN A 224 -5.71 -23.99 6.19
CA GLN A 224 -6.24 -22.65 6.43
C GLN A 224 -5.12 -21.62 6.52
N ASN A 225 -5.16 -20.58 5.69
CA ASN A 225 -4.21 -19.48 5.71
C ASN A 225 -4.88 -18.11 5.85
N ARG A 226 -6.14 -18.10 6.29
CA ARG A 226 -6.96 -16.91 6.53
C ARG A 226 -7.59 -16.98 7.91
N GLY A 227 -7.79 -15.84 8.54
CA GLY A 227 -8.47 -15.81 9.83
C GLY A 227 -8.93 -14.43 10.27
N THR A 228 -9.58 -14.40 11.42
CA THR A 228 -10.11 -13.19 12.07
C THR A 228 -9.01 -12.33 12.67
N PHE A 229 -7.92 -12.93 13.13
CA PHE A 229 -6.77 -12.24 13.71
C PHE A 229 -5.54 -12.37 12.81
N LYS A 230 -4.61 -11.42 12.92
CA LYS A 230 -3.33 -11.48 12.19
C LYS A 230 -2.50 -12.67 12.66
N PHE A 231 -1.93 -13.43 11.73
CA PHE A 231 -0.94 -14.47 12.03
C PHE A 231 0.27 -13.89 12.81
N PRO A 232 0.81 -14.60 13.83
CA PRO A 232 0.42 -15.93 14.34
C PRO A 232 -0.53 -15.89 15.56
N PHE A 233 -1.28 -14.79 15.76
CA PHE A 233 -2.04 -14.56 16.99
C PHE A 233 -3.47 -15.15 16.97
N GLY A 234 -3.92 -15.70 15.84
CA GLY A 234 -5.21 -16.37 15.69
C GLY A 234 -5.08 -17.89 15.70
N ASP A 235 -6.15 -18.57 16.06
CA ASP A 235 -6.33 -20.03 16.02
C ASP A 235 -6.76 -20.56 14.65
N GLY A 236 -7.27 -19.69 13.78
CA GLY A 236 -7.67 -20.02 12.41
C GLY A 236 -6.51 -20.22 11.41
N TYR A 237 -5.32 -20.64 11.81
CA TYR A 237 -4.21 -20.90 10.88
C TYR A 237 -3.77 -22.36 10.94
N GLY A 238 -3.82 -23.01 9.79
CA GLY A 238 -3.40 -24.39 9.61
C GLY A 238 -1.89 -24.55 9.48
N LEU A 239 -1.47 -25.82 9.48
CA LEU A 239 -0.07 -26.25 9.37
C LEU A 239 0.68 -25.53 8.25
N ILE A 240 0.02 -25.30 7.11
CA ILE A 240 0.62 -24.69 5.92
C ILE A 240 1.26 -23.31 6.18
N CYS A 241 0.76 -22.55 7.15
CA CYS A 241 1.32 -21.24 7.51
C CYS A 241 2.66 -21.33 8.27
N PHE A 242 3.02 -22.52 8.77
CA PHE A 242 4.19 -22.74 9.63
C PHE A 242 5.36 -23.46 8.92
N VAL A 243 5.12 -23.98 7.72
CA VAL A 243 6.10 -24.72 6.91
C VAL A 243 6.81 -23.76 5.96
N LYS A 244 8.15 -23.73 6.02
CA LYS A 244 9.00 -22.94 5.14
C LYS A 244 9.70 -23.81 4.10
N ASP A 245 10.38 -23.17 3.15
CA ASP A 245 11.06 -23.85 2.04
C ASP A 245 12.09 -24.89 2.48
N ALA A 246 12.90 -24.57 3.49
CA ALA A 246 13.94 -25.48 3.98
C ALA A 246 13.46 -26.45 5.07
N ASP A 247 12.20 -26.34 5.52
CA ASP A 247 11.65 -27.24 6.55
C ASP A 247 11.27 -28.60 5.96
N GLN A 248 11.27 -29.65 6.79
CA GLN A 248 10.74 -30.96 6.42
C GLN A 248 9.58 -31.35 7.35
N ILE A 249 8.61 -32.10 6.82
CA ILE A 249 7.55 -32.69 7.66
C ILE A 249 8.05 -34.02 8.21
N GLY A 250 8.07 -34.13 9.53
CA GLY A 250 8.48 -35.33 10.25
C GLY A 250 7.31 -36.29 10.52
N GLN A 251 7.16 -36.72 11.77
CA GLN A 251 6.06 -37.60 12.14
C GLN A 251 4.70 -36.90 12.07
N VAL A 252 3.72 -37.62 11.50
CA VAL A 252 2.31 -37.23 11.47
C VAL A 252 1.57 -38.10 12.48
N ARG A 253 1.16 -37.52 13.61
CA ARG A 253 0.44 -38.19 14.69
C ARG A 253 -0.99 -37.64 14.80
N ALA A 254 -1.81 -38.21 15.67
CA ALA A 254 -3.20 -37.78 15.83
C ALA A 254 -3.33 -36.45 16.60
N ASP A 255 -2.34 -36.13 17.42
CA ASP A 255 -2.28 -34.96 18.30
C ASP A 255 -1.34 -33.87 17.80
N HIS A 256 -0.28 -34.22 17.05
CA HIS A 256 0.65 -33.25 16.48
C HIS A 256 1.31 -33.70 15.16
N ILE A 257 1.84 -32.73 14.42
CA ILE A 257 2.69 -32.92 13.24
C ILE A 257 4.04 -32.25 13.49
N GLU A 258 5.13 -32.96 13.19
CA GLU A 258 6.49 -32.44 13.35
C GLU A 258 6.93 -31.62 12.13
N ILE A 259 7.53 -30.46 12.41
CA ILE A 259 8.22 -29.61 11.44
C ILE A 259 9.70 -29.60 11.84
N ILE A 260 10.53 -30.24 11.02
CA ILE A 260 11.97 -30.35 11.21
C ILE A 260 12.63 -29.13 10.57
N LYS A 261 13.31 -28.33 11.39
CA LYS A 261 14.09 -27.18 10.93
C LYS A 261 15.47 -27.63 10.45
N PRO A 262 15.97 -27.06 9.35
CA PRO A 262 17.30 -27.39 8.83
C PRO A 262 18.40 -26.90 9.78
N ALA A 263 19.64 -27.32 9.51
CA ALA A 263 20.82 -26.83 10.21
C ALA A 263 20.94 -25.28 10.11
N PRO A 264 21.51 -24.60 11.12
CA PRO A 264 22.15 -25.15 12.32
C PRO A 264 21.17 -25.45 13.46
N ALA A 265 19.88 -25.11 13.32
CA ALA A 265 18.90 -25.26 14.37
C ALA A 265 18.61 -26.74 14.68
N ASN A 266 18.52 -27.59 13.64
CA ASN A 266 18.20 -29.03 13.73
C ASN A 266 17.08 -29.33 14.75
N SER A 267 16.11 -28.41 14.86
CA SER A 267 15.10 -28.44 15.89
C SER A 267 13.80 -29.01 15.34
N ILE A 268 13.08 -29.74 16.18
CA ILE A 268 11.77 -30.30 15.84
C ILE A 268 10.72 -29.43 16.51
N LEU A 269 9.96 -28.70 15.71
CA LEU A 269 8.74 -28.03 16.17
C LEU A 269 7.56 -28.99 16.06
N ARG A 270 6.63 -28.93 17.02
CA ARG A 270 5.41 -29.74 16.99
C ARG A 270 4.21 -28.83 16.80
N PHE A 271 3.60 -28.88 15.63
CA PHE A 271 2.32 -28.24 15.38
C PHE A 271 1.22 -29.08 16.03
N GLN A 272 0.63 -28.55 17.10
CA GLN A 272 -0.43 -29.23 17.83
C GLN A 272 -1.74 -29.16 17.05
N LYS A 273 -2.51 -30.24 17.08
CA LYS A 273 -3.87 -30.23 16.54
C LYS A 273 -4.69 -29.16 17.30
N PRO A 274 -5.36 -28.23 16.61
CA PRO A 274 -6.30 -27.32 17.24
C PRO A 274 -7.36 -28.11 18.03
N LYS A 275 -7.72 -27.62 19.22
CA LYS A 275 -8.82 -28.22 19.99
C LYS A 275 -10.12 -27.75 19.33
N ASP A 276 -10.95 -28.72 18.93
CA ASP A 276 -12.32 -28.46 18.47
C ASP A 276 -13.17 -27.84 19.59
#